data_AF-A0A8T5U626-F1
#
_entry.id   AF-A0A8T5U626-F1
#
_cell.length_a   1.000
_cell.length_b   1.000
_cell.length_c   1.000
_cell.angle_alpha   90.00
_cell.angle_beta   90.00
_cell.angle_gamma   90.00
#
_symmetry.space_group_name_H-M   'P 1'
#
loop_
_entity.id
_entity.type
_entity.pdbx_description
1 polymer ?
#
loop_
_entity_poly.entity_id
_entity_poly.type
_entity_poly.pdbx_seq_one_letter_code
_entity_poly.pdbx_strand_id
1 'polypeptide(L)'
;IVVDSLMALMRVEYVGIGMLARRQGVLNNMIHGLSRIAETYNCAILLTNQVSTKMMGMFSANDAIGGNIVAHGCHFRVMFKTKGFSSNNSLKRRAVIVDAPDLPPEEAEFYITSVGIADTEKGDVPETKGLDFEVETLFEEEGEVQEDGITTDATDSEEYTLIDVKGIGDGTAKNLAKNGIVSVEDLLNTDPETFASKISGISSKMINEWQMNARTLLNA
;
A
#
# COMPACT_ATOMS: atom_id res chain seq x y z
N ILE A 1 -0.87 11.56 -3.18
CA ILE A 1 0.21 11.99 -2.25
C ILE A 1 -0.32 11.90 -0.81
N VAL A 2 0.47 11.34 0.11
CA VAL A 2 0.11 11.28 1.54
C VAL A 2 1.13 12.08 2.36
N VAL A 3 0.67 12.95 3.26
CA VAL A 3 1.51 13.71 4.20
C VAL A 3 1.11 13.35 5.62
N ASP A 4 1.99 12.62 6.31
CA ASP A 4 1.78 12.18 7.70
C ASP A 4 2.91 12.72 8.60
N SER A 5 2.71 13.76 9.43
CA SER A 5 1.51 14.60 9.55
C SER A 5 1.83 16.06 9.25
N LEU A 6 0.83 16.82 8.79
CA LEU A 6 0.98 18.22 8.39
C LEU A 6 1.56 19.10 9.52
N MET A 7 1.13 18.85 10.76
CA MET A 7 1.46 19.70 11.90
C MET A 7 2.65 19.21 12.75
N ALA A 8 3.19 18.01 12.52
CA ALA A 8 4.26 17.45 13.35
C ALA A 8 5.50 18.36 13.39
N LEU A 9 6.06 18.68 12.21
CA LEU A 9 7.24 19.54 12.10
C LEU A 9 6.92 20.99 12.48
N MET A 10 5.78 21.50 12.00
CA MET A 10 5.35 22.89 12.23
C MET A 10 5.20 23.24 13.71
N ARG A 11 4.89 22.26 14.56
CA ARG A 11 4.75 22.47 16.01
C ARG A 11 6.09 22.52 16.74
N VAL A 12 7.11 21.83 16.23
CA VAL A 12 8.45 21.77 16.84
C VAL A 12 9.27 22.99 16.44
N GLU A 13 9.16 23.45 15.19
CA GLU A 13 9.96 24.57 14.69
C GLU A 13 9.43 25.94 15.13
N TYR A 14 8.10 26.09 15.17
CA TYR A 14 7.46 27.39 15.43
C TYR A 14 6.82 27.38 16.81
N VAL A 15 7.67 27.42 17.83
CA VAL A 15 7.27 27.43 19.24
C VAL A 15 6.95 28.86 19.71
N GLY A 16 5.89 28.97 20.53
CA GLY A 16 5.50 30.22 21.15
C GLY A 16 4.57 31.09 20.30
N ILE A 17 3.83 31.98 20.96
CA ILE A 17 2.78 32.80 20.34
C ILE A 17 3.37 33.76 19.29
N GLY A 18 4.59 34.27 19.52
CA GLY A 18 5.27 35.19 18.59
C GLY A 18 5.60 34.57 17.23
N MET A 19 5.67 33.24 17.13
CA MET A 19 5.93 32.53 15.88
C MET A 19 4.66 32.11 15.15
N LEU A 20 3.47 32.36 15.71
CA LEU A 20 2.20 31.92 15.16
C LEU A 20 1.97 32.45 13.74
N ALA A 21 2.20 33.75 13.51
CA ALA A 21 1.98 34.36 12.20
C ALA A 21 2.88 33.72 11.12
N ARG A 22 4.17 33.55 11.44
CA ARG A 22 5.13 32.90 10.52
C ARG A 22 4.73 31.45 10.23
N ARG A 23 4.32 30.71 11.26
CA ARG A 23 3.81 29.34 11.12
C ARG A 23 2.60 29.27 10.19
N GLN A 24 1.61 30.16 10.38
CA GLN A 24 0.42 30.21 9.53
C GLN A 24 0.76 30.58 8.08
N GLY A 25 1.73 31.47 7.85
CA GLY A 25 2.19 31.83 6.51
C GLY A 25 2.85 30.66 5.78
N VAL A 26 3.77 29.95 6.44
CA VAL A 26 4.41 28.74 5.88
C VAL A 26 3.37 27.66 5.60
N LEU A 27 2.46 27.42 6.54
CA LEU A 27 1.39 26.43 6.40
C LEU A 27 0.48 26.75 5.22
N ASN A 28 0.14 28.02 5.02
CA ASN A 28 -0.68 28.47 3.90
C ASN A 28 0.01 28.18 2.55
N ASN A 29 1.30 28.48 2.46
CA ASN A 29 2.07 28.21 1.25
C ASN A 29 2.16 26.71 0.95
N MET A 30 2.35 25.87 1.97
CA MET A 30 2.36 24.42 1.82
C MET A 30 1.03 23.89 1.28
N ILE A 31 -0.09 24.29 1.88
CA ILE A 31 -1.42 23.83 1.45
C ILE A 31 -1.71 24.27 0.02
N HIS A 32 -1.44 25.53 -0.33
CA HIS A 32 -1.64 25.99 -1.71
C HIS A 32 -0.72 25.27 -2.71
N GLY A 33 0.51 24.96 -2.32
CA GLY A 33 1.41 24.15 -3.14
C GLY A 33 0.85 22.75 -3.40
N LEU A 34 0.34 22.10 -2.35
CA LEU A 34 -0.31 20.80 -2.44
C LEU A 34 -1.57 20.87 -3.33
N SER A 35 -2.47 21.83 -3.12
CA SER A 35 -3.66 21.97 -3.98
C SER A 35 -3.30 22.14 -5.45
N ARG A 36 -2.27 22.94 -5.78
CA ARG A 36 -1.82 23.07 -7.18
C ARG A 36 -1.29 21.74 -7.73
N ILE A 37 -0.56 20.96 -6.94
CA ILE A 37 -0.09 19.63 -7.36
C ILE A 37 -1.29 18.70 -7.61
N ALA A 38 -2.29 18.72 -6.72
CA ALA A 38 -3.52 17.94 -6.88
C ALA A 38 -4.24 18.29 -8.19
N GLU A 39 -4.41 19.58 -8.48
CA GLU A 39 -5.09 20.08 -9.68
C GLU A 39 -4.27 19.81 -10.96
N THR A 40 -2.95 20.00 -10.91
CA THR A 40 -2.07 19.85 -12.08
C THR A 40 -1.94 18.39 -12.52
N TYR A 41 -1.77 17.49 -11.56
CA TYR A 41 -1.53 16.07 -11.83
C TYR A 41 -2.78 15.21 -11.64
N ASN A 42 -3.94 15.83 -11.42
CA ASN A 42 -5.23 15.16 -11.15
C ASN A 42 -5.09 14.03 -10.11
N CYS A 43 -4.42 14.32 -8.99
CA CYS A 43 -4.11 13.32 -7.96
C CYS A 43 -4.72 13.68 -6.60
N ALA A 44 -5.05 12.67 -5.81
CA ALA A 44 -5.58 12.88 -4.47
C ALA A 44 -4.45 13.19 -3.47
N ILE A 45 -4.70 14.13 -2.56
CA ILE A 45 -3.79 14.47 -1.46
C ILE A 45 -4.47 14.19 -0.13
N LEU A 46 -3.85 13.32 0.67
CA LEU A 46 -4.31 12.97 2.00
C LEU A 46 -3.36 13.57 3.05
N LEU A 47 -3.92 14.32 3.99
CA LEU A 47 -3.17 14.95 5.08
C LEU A 47 -3.65 14.37 6.40
N THR A 48 -2.73 13.87 7.23
CA THR A 48 -3.05 13.56 8.62
C THR A 48 -2.76 14.79 9.48
N ASN A 49 -3.56 14.95 10.53
CA ASN A 49 -3.39 16.06 11.46
C ASN A 49 -3.71 15.62 12.89
N GLN A 50 -3.01 16.24 13.83
CA GLN A 50 -3.24 16.02 15.25
C GLN A 50 -4.40 16.88 15.75
N VAL A 51 -5.05 16.40 16.79
CA VAL A 51 -6.12 17.13 17.49
C VAL A 51 -5.61 17.65 18.82
N SER A 52 -6.13 18.80 19.24
CA SER A 52 -5.92 19.31 20.58
C SER A 52 -7.26 19.59 21.24
N THR A 53 -7.36 19.26 22.52
CA THR A 53 -8.51 19.67 23.33
C THR A 53 -8.43 21.17 23.58
N LYS A 54 -9.43 21.89 23.08
CA LYS A 54 -9.63 23.31 23.37
C LYS A 54 -10.67 23.41 24.49
N MET A 55 -10.25 23.91 25.64
CA MET A 55 -11.18 24.22 26.74
C MET A 55 -11.89 25.54 26.42
N MET A 56 -13.22 25.49 26.33
CA MET A 56 -14.09 26.66 26.15
C MET A 56 -15.00 26.78 27.38
N GLY A 57 -14.41 27.26 28.48
CA GLY A 57 -15.09 27.35 29.77
C GLY A 57 -15.44 25.97 30.33
N MET A 58 -16.72 25.71 30.56
CA MET A 58 -17.22 24.44 31.12
C MET A 58 -17.33 23.32 30.08
N PHE A 59 -17.14 23.63 28.79
CA PHE A 59 -17.15 22.66 27.70
C PHE A 59 -15.73 22.46 27.15
N SER A 60 -15.42 21.24 26.75
CA SER A 60 -14.20 20.93 26.00
C SER A 60 -14.58 20.34 24.65
N ALA A 61 -13.92 20.83 23.61
CA ALA A 61 -14.07 20.30 22.26
C ALA A 61 -12.69 19.92 21.73
N ASN A 62 -12.62 18.77 21.05
CA ASN A 62 -11.42 18.37 20.34
C ASN A 62 -11.49 18.98 18.94
N ASP A 63 -10.49 19.77 18.58
CA ASP A 63 -10.41 20.44 17.29
C ASP A 63 -9.06 20.16 16.62
N ALA A 64 -9.05 20.22 15.29
CA ALA A 64 -7.86 20.01 14.51
C ALA A 64 -6.88 21.19 14.69
N ILE A 65 -5.59 20.89 14.80
CA ILE A 65 -4.57 21.91 15.01
C ILE A 65 -4.23 22.61 13.67
N GLY A 66 -3.86 23.88 13.70
CA GLY A 66 -3.50 24.66 12.50
C GLY A 66 -4.48 25.79 12.16
N GLY A 67 -5.61 25.84 12.88
CA GLY A 67 -6.56 26.96 12.84
C GLY A 67 -7.20 27.14 11.47
N ASN A 68 -7.60 28.38 11.17
CA ASN A 68 -8.40 28.70 9.99
C ASN A 68 -7.72 28.35 8.66
N ILE A 69 -6.38 28.39 8.60
CA ILE A 69 -5.64 28.06 7.37
C ILE A 69 -5.88 26.60 6.97
N VAL A 70 -5.82 25.68 7.93
CA VAL A 70 -6.13 24.26 7.66
C VAL A 70 -7.63 24.07 7.42
N ALA A 71 -8.48 24.80 8.16
CA ALA A 71 -9.93 24.69 8.02
C ALA A 71 -10.44 25.11 6.63
N HIS A 72 -9.89 26.18 6.05
CA HIS A 72 -10.29 26.66 4.73
C HIS A 72 -9.47 26.04 3.59
N GLY A 73 -8.27 25.58 3.88
CA GLY A 73 -7.36 25.02 2.87
C GLY A 73 -7.68 23.56 2.49
N CYS A 74 -8.40 22.83 3.34
CA CYS A 74 -8.78 21.44 3.10
C CYS A 74 -10.26 21.34 2.68
N HIS A 75 -10.54 20.69 1.55
CA HIS A 75 -11.91 20.48 1.06
C HIS A 75 -12.70 19.48 1.92
N PHE A 76 -12.08 18.37 2.31
CA PHE A 76 -12.71 17.34 3.14
C PHE A 76 -11.97 17.23 4.47
N ARG A 77 -12.72 17.24 5.57
CA ARG A 77 -12.17 17.06 6.92
C ARG A 77 -12.92 15.95 7.62
N VAL A 78 -12.21 14.85 7.87
CA VAL A 78 -12.73 13.67 8.57
C VAL A 78 -12.04 13.55 9.93
N MET A 79 -12.85 13.47 10.98
CA MET A 79 -12.39 13.30 12.36
C MET A 79 -12.50 11.83 12.75
N PHE A 80 -11.36 11.22 13.08
CA PHE A 80 -11.33 9.87 13.62
C PHE A 80 -11.52 9.90 15.15
N LYS A 81 -12.48 9.11 15.63
CA LYS A 81 -12.80 8.93 17.04
C LYS A 81 -12.60 7.46 17.41
N THR A 82 -11.94 7.25 18.55
CA THR A 82 -11.85 5.93 19.18
C THR A 82 -12.99 5.81 20.18
N LYS A 83 -13.83 4.77 20.06
CA LYS A 83 -14.64 4.34 21.21
C LYS A 83 -13.64 3.82 22.24
N GLY A 84 -13.69 4.36 23.47
CA GLY A 84 -12.65 4.19 24.50
C GLY A 84 -12.10 2.77 24.61
N PHE A 85 -10.87 2.64 25.11
CA PHE A 85 -10.18 1.36 25.32
C PHE A 85 -10.99 0.47 26.29
N SER A 86 -12.01 -0.20 25.76
CA SER A 86 -12.72 -1.26 26.46
C SER A 86 -11.76 -2.43 26.54
N SER A 87 -11.66 -3.09 27.70
CA SER A 87 -10.75 -4.23 27.87
C SER A 87 -11.01 -5.37 26.89
N ASN A 88 -12.15 -5.34 26.20
CA ASN A 88 -12.45 -6.18 25.06
C ASN A 88 -11.88 -5.49 23.82
N ASN A 89 -10.77 -6.07 23.33
CA ASN A 89 -9.86 -5.76 22.23
C ASN A 89 -10.50 -5.34 20.87
N SER A 90 -11.56 -4.55 20.88
CA SER A 90 -12.27 -4.10 19.71
C SER A 90 -11.49 -2.94 19.11
N LEU A 91 -10.81 -3.20 18.00
CA LEU A 91 -10.14 -2.20 17.17
C LEU A 91 -11.13 -1.35 16.35
N LYS A 92 -12.35 -1.20 16.87
CA LYS A 92 -13.41 -0.37 16.29
C LYS A 92 -13.03 1.11 16.34
N ARG A 93 -13.28 1.81 15.25
CA ARG A 93 -13.07 3.24 15.04
C ARG A 93 -14.31 3.84 14.41
N ARG A 94 -14.42 5.16 14.54
CA ARG A 94 -15.48 5.94 13.93
C ARG A 94 -14.86 7.11 13.17
N ALA A 95 -15.18 7.25 11.90
CA ALA A 95 -14.91 8.44 11.10
C ALA A 95 -16.14 9.34 11.13
N VAL A 96 -15.96 10.64 11.33
CA VAL A 96 -17.03 11.64 11.27
C VAL A 96 -16.64 12.71 10.27
N ILE A 97 -17.47 12.94 9.27
CA ILE A 97 -17.30 14.08 8.35
C ILE A 97 -17.60 15.35 9.16
N VAL A 98 -16.56 16.17 9.36
CA VAL A 98 -16.69 17.46 10.05
C VAL A 98 -17.05 18.55 9.05
N ASP A 99 -16.48 18.46 7.85
CA ASP A 99 -16.62 19.45 6.80
C ASP A 99 -16.39 18.80 5.44
N ALA A 100 -17.27 19.12 4.49
CA ALA A 100 -17.22 18.68 3.11
C ALA A 100 -18.11 19.62 2.27
N PRO A 101 -17.73 19.95 1.02
CA PRO A 101 -18.52 20.84 0.18
C PRO A 101 -19.88 20.22 -0.21
N ASP A 102 -19.89 18.92 -0.51
CA ASP A 102 -21.03 18.25 -1.16
C ASP A 102 -21.65 17.14 -0.29
N LEU A 103 -21.17 16.95 0.94
CA LEU A 103 -21.63 15.87 1.82
C LEU A 103 -22.13 16.42 3.17
N PRO A 104 -23.30 15.96 3.65
CA PRO A 104 -23.74 16.30 5.00
C PRO A 104 -22.82 15.64 6.05
N PRO A 105 -22.79 16.18 7.29
CA PRO A 105 -22.10 15.54 8.39
C PRO A 105 -22.67 14.14 8.66
N GLU A 106 -21.86 13.12 8.38
CA GLU A 106 -22.21 11.71 8.57
C GLU A 106 -21.09 10.98 9.35
N GLU A 107 -21.45 9.89 10.01
CA GLU A 107 -20.48 9.02 10.71
C GLU A 107 -20.45 7.62 10.12
N ALA A 108 -19.24 7.08 9.96
CA ALA A 108 -19.01 5.72 9.51
C ALA A 108 -18.20 4.98 10.58
N GLU A 109 -18.62 3.77 10.94
CA GLU A 109 -17.87 2.89 11.83
C GLU A 109 -17.05 1.88 11.01
N PHE A 110 -15.80 1.66 11.42
CA PHE A 110 -14.89 0.72 10.77
C PHE A 110 -14.02 0.02 11.81
N TYR A 111 -13.28 -0.99 11.38
CA TYR A 111 -12.40 -1.78 12.23
C TYR A 111 -10.98 -1.74 11.67
N ILE A 112 -10.00 -1.61 12.56
CA ILE A 112 -8.59 -1.83 12.20
C ILE A 112 -8.30 -3.31 12.48
N THR A 113 -7.83 -4.03 11.48
CA THR A 113 -7.53 -5.46 11.57
C THR A 113 -6.09 -5.70 11.11
N SER A 114 -5.62 -6.95 11.16
CA SER A 114 -4.27 -7.29 10.65
C SER A 114 -4.10 -7.04 9.15
N VAL A 115 -5.19 -6.99 8.39
CA VAL A 115 -5.19 -6.75 6.93
C VAL A 115 -5.37 -5.27 6.58
N GLY A 116 -5.61 -4.41 7.58
CA GLY A 116 -5.87 -2.97 7.39
C GLY A 116 -7.27 -2.57 7.85
N ILE A 117 -7.89 -1.62 7.14
CA ILE A 117 -9.24 -1.13 7.43
C ILE A 117 -10.27 -2.14 6.90
N ALA A 118 -11.24 -2.51 7.72
CA ALA A 118 -12.30 -3.44 7.36
C ALA A 118 -13.67 -2.97 7.90
N ASP A 119 -14.74 -3.39 7.24
CA ASP A 119 -16.12 -3.11 7.67
C ASP A 119 -16.57 -4.01 8.83
N THR A 120 -15.89 -5.14 9.03
CA THR A 120 -16.18 -6.09 10.12
C THR A 120 -14.95 -6.33 11.01
N GLU A 121 -15.17 -6.92 12.18
CA GLU A 121 -14.10 -7.25 13.14
C GLU A 121 -13.08 -8.27 12.62
N LYS A 122 -13.49 -9.09 11.63
CA LYS A 122 -12.61 -10.05 10.99
C LYS A 122 -12.10 -9.43 9.68
N GLY A 123 -10.78 -9.33 9.59
CA GLY A 123 -10.12 -8.86 8.37
C GLY A 123 -10.14 -9.98 7.34
N ASP A 124 -11.14 -9.99 6.48
CA ASP A 124 -11.16 -10.88 5.34
C ASP A 124 -10.26 -10.28 4.25
N VAL A 125 -9.27 -11.03 3.77
CA VAL A 125 -8.47 -10.63 2.60
C VAL A 125 -9.34 -10.89 1.38
N PRO A 126 -9.77 -9.86 0.63
CA PRO A 126 -10.51 -10.12 -0.60
C PRO A 126 -9.62 -10.89 -1.58
N GLU A 127 -10.13 -11.98 -2.16
CA GLU A 127 -9.50 -12.75 -3.25
C GLU A 127 -9.49 -11.97 -4.58
N THR A 128 -9.42 -10.64 -4.54
CA THR A 128 -9.43 -9.81 -5.73
C THR A 128 -8.11 -9.99 -6.49
N LYS A 129 -8.21 -10.28 -7.79
CA LYS A 129 -7.14 -10.00 -8.75
C LYS A 129 -6.72 -8.53 -8.56
N GLY A 130 -5.41 -8.27 -8.60
CA GLY A 130 -4.84 -6.95 -8.35
C GLY A 130 -5.58 -5.84 -9.12
N LEU A 131 -5.57 -4.63 -8.58
CA LEU A 131 -6.18 -3.47 -9.24
C LEU A 131 -5.58 -3.31 -10.65
N ASP A 132 -6.43 -3.25 -11.68
CA ASP A 132 -6.05 -3.06 -13.09
C ASP A 132 -5.63 -1.60 -13.37
N PHE A 133 -4.62 -1.09 -12.66
CA PHE A 133 -3.96 0.15 -13.06
C PHE A 133 -2.55 -0.17 -13.55
N GLU A 134 -2.26 0.22 -14.79
CA GLU A 134 -0.88 0.31 -15.27
C GLU A 134 -0.21 1.44 -14.48
N VAL A 135 0.77 1.09 -13.65
CA VAL A 135 1.67 2.10 -13.08
C VAL A 135 2.52 2.60 -14.24
N GLU A 136 2.14 3.71 -14.86
CA GLU A 136 3.06 4.44 -15.72
C GLU A 136 4.27 4.84 -14.87
N THR A 137 5.40 4.18 -15.12
CA THR A 137 6.69 4.57 -14.55
C THR A 137 7.10 5.89 -15.19
N LEU A 138 6.76 7.00 -14.54
CA LEU A 138 7.07 8.37 -14.99
C LEU A 138 8.56 8.76 -14.90
N PHE A 139 9.44 7.80 -14.62
CA PHE A 139 10.88 8.01 -14.59
C PHE A 139 11.49 7.18 -15.71
N GLU A 140 12.00 7.86 -16.74
CA GLU A 140 13.03 7.29 -17.60
C GLU A 140 14.20 6.95 -16.68
N GLU A 141 14.51 5.66 -16.53
CA GLU A 141 15.75 5.25 -15.88
C GLU A 141 16.90 5.92 -16.66
N GLU A 142 17.60 6.85 -16.02
CA GLU A 142 18.84 7.38 -16.55
C GLU A 142 19.77 6.18 -16.77
N GLY A 143 20.06 5.92 -18.05
CA GLY A 143 20.56 4.64 -18.52
C GLY A 143 21.81 4.15 -17.82
N GLU A 144 21.78 2.89 -17.40
CA GLU A 144 22.97 2.10 -17.17
C GLU A 144 23.40 1.43 -18.49
N VAL A 145 24.52 1.96 -19.00
CA VAL A 145 25.57 1.38 -19.85
C VAL A 145 25.26 0.06 -20.58
N GLN A 146 25.35 0.15 -21.91
CA GLN A 146 25.39 -0.94 -22.89
C GLN A 146 26.42 -2.04 -22.55
N GLU A 147 25.99 -3.29 -22.58
CA GLU A 147 26.77 -4.38 -23.19
C GLU A 147 25.96 -4.98 -24.34
N ASP A 148 26.48 -4.78 -25.55
CA ASP A 148 26.11 -5.48 -26.79
C ASP A 148 26.04 -7.01 -26.53
N GLY A 149 25.08 -7.80 -27.00
CA GLY A 149 24.22 -7.71 -28.15
C GLY A 149 24.22 -9.09 -28.82
N ILE A 150 23.11 -9.83 -28.77
CA ILE A 150 22.75 -10.83 -29.79
C ILE A 150 21.26 -10.69 -30.08
N THR A 151 20.97 -10.14 -31.25
CA THR A 151 19.68 -10.20 -31.93
C THR A 151 19.40 -11.62 -32.41
N THR A 152 18.19 -12.15 -32.20
CA THR A 152 17.35 -12.72 -33.28
C THR A 152 16.00 -13.21 -32.76
N ASP A 153 14.98 -12.70 -33.44
CA ASP A 153 13.72 -13.36 -33.82
C ASP A 153 12.57 -13.50 -32.82
N ALA A 154 11.47 -12.87 -33.23
CA ALA A 154 10.14 -12.98 -32.69
C ALA A 154 9.58 -14.40 -32.84
N THR A 155 9.21 -14.98 -31.71
CA THR A 155 8.10 -15.93 -31.58
C THR A 155 7.41 -15.62 -30.28
N ASP A 156 6.11 -15.32 -30.35
CA ASP A 156 5.22 -15.28 -29.19
C ASP A 156 5.25 -16.65 -28.50
N SER A 157 6.10 -16.80 -27.50
CA SER A 157 6.03 -17.87 -26.52
C SER A 157 5.76 -17.22 -25.18
N GLU A 158 4.56 -17.43 -24.65
CA GLU A 158 4.24 -17.07 -23.26
C GLU A 158 5.29 -17.74 -22.35
N GLU A 159 6.25 -16.96 -21.85
CA GLU A 159 7.26 -17.46 -20.91
C GLU A 159 6.60 -17.66 -19.55
N TYR A 160 6.13 -18.87 -19.30
CA TYR A 160 5.63 -19.25 -18.00
C TYR A 160 6.76 -19.33 -16.97
N THR A 161 6.53 -18.75 -15.80
CA THR A 161 7.45 -18.81 -14.68
C THR A 161 7.15 -20.04 -13.81
N LEU A 162 8.11 -20.44 -12.98
CA LEU A 162 7.94 -21.58 -12.06
C LEU A 162 6.76 -21.43 -11.07
N ILE A 163 6.32 -20.19 -10.81
CA ILE A 163 5.22 -19.89 -9.89
C ILE A 163 3.86 -20.20 -10.54
N ASP A 164 3.79 -20.18 -11.87
CA ASP A 164 2.56 -20.46 -12.61
C ASP A 164 2.19 -21.96 -12.57
N VAL A 165 3.17 -22.82 -12.26
CA VAL A 165 2.94 -24.26 -12.08
C VAL A 165 2.21 -24.53 -10.77
N LYS A 166 0.97 -25.02 -10.89
CA LYS A 166 0.13 -25.41 -9.75
C LYS A 166 0.87 -26.30 -8.75
N GLY A 167 0.93 -25.83 -7.50
CA GLY A 167 1.60 -26.52 -6.39
C GLY A 167 3.01 -26.02 -6.07
N ILE A 168 3.54 -25.07 -6.85
CA ILE A 168 4.80 -24.37 -6.57
C ILE A 168 4.48 -22.96 -6.05
N GLY A 169 4.77 -22.70 -4.78
CA GLY A 169 4.70 -21.34 -4.20
C GLY A 169 6.05 -20.63 -4.23
N ASP A 170 6.09 -19.33 -3.92
CA ASP A 170 7.29 -18.49 -3.92
C ASP A 170 8.49 -19.09 -3.17
N GLY A 171 8.24 -19.68 -2.00
CA GLY A 171 9.28 -20.30 -1.19
C GLY A 171 9.88 -21.54 -1.86
N THR A 172 9.03 -22.34 -2.51
CA THR A 172 9.44 -23.53 -3.26
C THR A 172 10.18 -23.11 -4.53
N ALA A 173 9.68 -22.14 -5.29
CA ALA A 173 10.33 -21.60 -6.48
C ALA A 173 11.75 -21.07 -6.17
N LYS A 174 11.92 -20.32 -5.08
CA LYS A 174 13.25 -19.88 -4.62
C LYS A 174 14.17 -21.04 -4.23
N ASN A 175 13.62 -22.11 -3.66
CA ASN A 175 14.39 -23.29 -3.30
C ASN A 175 14.80 -24.11 -4.53
N LEU A 176 13.94 -24.18 -5.55
CA LEU A 176 14.23 -24.78 -6.86
C LEU A 176 15.32 -24.01 -7.59
N ALA A 177 15.22 -22.68 -7.64
CA ALA A 177 16.21 -21.80 -8.27
C ALA A 177 17.61 -21.94 -7.64
N LYS A 178 17.69 -22.03 -6.32
CA LYS A 178 18.96 -22.27 -5.60
C LYS A 178 19.60 -23.61 -5.91
N ASN A 179 18.82 -24.59 -6.38
CA ASN A 179 19.28 -25.94 -6.71
C ASN A 179 19.35 -26.18 -8.23
N GLY A 180 19.32 -25.12 -9.04
CA GLY A 180 19.59 -25.16 -10.48
C GLY A 180 18.37 -25.34 -11.38
N ILE A 181 17.14 -25.22 -10.86
CA ILE A 181 15.92 -25.19 -11.66
C ILE A 181 15.43 -23.75 -11.69
N VAL A 182 15.68 -23.04 -12.77
CA VAL A 182 15.31 -21.61 -12.93
C VAL A 182 14.12 -21.42 -13.87
N SER A 183 13.89 -22.36 -14.79
CA SER A 183 12.79 -22.32 -15.75
C SER A 183 11.86 -23.54 -15.65
N VAL A 184 10.66 -23.42 -16.23
CA VAL A 184 9.71 -24.54 -16.36
C VAL A 184 10.30 -25.66 -17.23
N GLU A 185 11.15 -25.33 -18.20
CA GLU A 185 11.83 -26.32 -19.04
C GLU A 185 12.90 -27.12 -18.25
N ASP A 186 13.66 -26.45 -17.36
CA ASP A 186 14.59 -27.13 -16.46
C ASP A 186 13.86 -28.12 -15.54
N LEU A 187 12.67 -27.74 -15.07
CA LEU A 187 11.84 -28.59 -14.23
C LEU A 187 11.39 -29.85 -14.99
N LEU A 188 11.06 -29.73 -16.28
CA LEU A 188 10.62 -30.86 -17.11
C LEU A 188 11.75 -31.83 -17.48
N ASN A 189 12.96 -31.30 -17.60
CA ASN A 189 14.15 -32.09 -17.98
C ASN A 189 14.88 -32.71 -16.77
N THR A 190 14.46 -32.36 -15.55
CA THR A 190 15.07 -32.89 -14.32
C THR A 190 14.57 -34.29 -13.98
N ASP A 191 15.47 -35.17 -13.54
CA ASP A 191 15.11 -36.49 -13.01
C ASP A 191 14.55 -36.37 -11.55
N PRO A 192 13.31 -36.83 -11.28
CA PRO A 192 12.66 -36.65 -9.98
C PRO A 192 13.33 -37.36 -8.80
N GLU A 193 14.02 -38.48 -9.03
CA GLU A 193 14.64 -39.27 -7.96
C GLU A 193 15.96 -38.64 -7.51
N THR A 194 16.78 -38.25 -8.49
CA THR A 194 18.06 -37.59 -8.22
C THR A 194 17.85 -36.23 -7.56
N PHE A 195 16.85 -35.47 -7.98
CA PHE A 195 16.59 -34.14 -7.44
C PHE A 195 15.93 -34.17 -6.06
N ALA A 196 15.00 -35.10 -5.80
CA ALA A 196 14.42 -35.29 -4.48
C ALA A 196 15.48 -35.62 -3.41
N SER A 197 16.56 -36.31 -3.78
CA SER A 197 17.65 -36.63 -2.86
C SER A 197 18.47 -35.40 -2.44
N LYS A 198 18.47 -34.34 -3.25
CA LYS A 198 19.25 -33.11 -3.02
C LYS A 198 18.55 -32.10 -2.11
N ILE A 199 17.21 -32.15 -2.02
CA ILE A 199 16.42 -31.15 -1.30
C ILE A 199 15.62 -31.79 -0.19
N SER A 200 15.92 -31.41 1.05
CA SER A 200 15.13 -31.83 2.21
C SER A 200 13.70 -31.30 2.13
N GLY A 201 12.71 -32.19 2.18
CA GLY A 201 11.28 -31.84 2.22
C GLY A 201 10.57 -31.87 0.87
N ILE A 202 11.27 -32.16 -0.23
CA ILE A 202 10.65 -32.41 -1.54
C ILE A 202 10.73 -33.91 -1.85
N SER A 203 9.58 -34.53 -2.13
CA SER A 203 9.52 -35.94 -2.51
C SER A 203 9.51 -36.09 -4.02
N SER A 204 10.00 -37.22 -4.53
CA SER A 204 9.94 -37.53 -5.96
C SER A 204 8.51 -37.52 -6.50
N LYS A 205 7.52 -37.83 -5.66
CA LYS A 205 6.09 -37.74 -5.99
C LYS A 205 5.65 -36.29 -6.25
N MET A 206 6.10 -35.33 -5.44
CA MET A 206 5.78 -33.90 -5.64
C MET A 206 6.39 -33.36 -6.93
N ILE A 207 7.62 -33.75 -7.26
CA ILE A 207 8.28 -33.31 -8.49
C ILE A 207 7.55 -33.86 -9.73
N ASN A 208 7.12 -35.13 -9.69
CA ASN A 208 6.31 -35.71 -10.77
C ASN A 208 4.97 -34.98 -10.96
N GLU A 209 4.31 -34.59 -9.87
CA GLU A 209 3.08 -33.81 -9.92
C GLU A 209 3.31 -32.41 -10.52
N TRP A 210 4.40 -31.74 -10.14
CA TRP A 210 4.79 -30.46 -10.75
C TRP A 210 5.14 -30.59 -12.23
N GLN A 211 5.83 -31.65 -12.64
CA GLN A 211 6.13 -31.91 -14.06
C GLN A 211 4.86 -32.18 -14.87
N MET A 212 3.87 -32.89 -14.31
CA MET A 212 2.56 -33.08 -14.96
C MET A 212 1.79 -31.77 -15.11
N ASN A 213 1.78 -30.93 -14.07
CA ASN A 213 1.12 -29.63 -14.09
C ASN A 213 1.82 -28.67 -15.06
N ALA A 214 3.16 -28.67 -15.10
CA ALA A 214 3.96 -27.91 -16.05
C ALA A 214 3.69 -28.33 -17.50
N ARG A 215 3.58 -29.63 -17.78
CA ARG A 215 3.17 -30.12 -19.11
C ARG A 215 1.75 -29.69 -19.48
N THR A 216 0.84 -29.69 -18.52
CA THR A 216 -0.54 -29.25 -18.76
C THR A 216 -0.57 -27.77 -19.11
N LEU A 217 0.26 -26.98 -18.43
CA LEU A 217 0.36 -25.54 -18.59
C LEU A 217 1.01 -25.13 -19.92
N LEU A 218 2.02 -25.87 -20.40
CA LEU A 218 2.62 -25.65 -21.73
C LEU A 218 1.75 -26.12 -22.90
N ASN A 219 0.72 -26.94 -22.63
CA ASN A 219 -0.21 -27.45 -23.65
C ASN A 219 -1.60 -26.81 -23.55
N ALA A 220 -1.80 -25.85 -22.64
CA ALA A 220 -3.05 -25.11 -22.43
C ALA A 220 -3.10 -23.88 -23.33
#